data_AF-A0A2N4WTH9-F1
#
_entry.id   AF-A0A2N4WTH9-F1
#
_cell.length_a   1.000
_cell.length_b   1.000
_cell.length_c   1.000
_cell.angle_alpha   90.00
_cell.angle_beta   90.00
_cell.angle_gamma   90.00
#
_symmetry.space_group_name_H-M   'P 1'
#
loop_
_entity.id
_entity.type
_entity.pdbx_description
1 polymer ?
#
loop_
_entity_poly.entity_id
_entity_poly.type
_entity_poly.pdbx_seq_one_letter_code
_entity_poly.pdbx_strand_id
1 'polypeptide(L)'
;MSWSEDDTALINRAAAYLNGQRLDAIAVNPSDGRTHFRFDLGGALETWPYGDDANEEQWSISTHGAVFRVNATSHYEIGPVDAPLSADGWLPLV
;
A
#
# COMPACT_ATOMS: atom_id res chain seq x y z
N MET A 1 24.30 17.28 7.05
CA MET A 1 23.08 16.62 6.55
C MET A 1 23.51 15.33 5.89
N SER A 2 23.39 14.20 6.60
CA SER A 2 23.75 12.85 6.17
C SER A 2 22.48 12.03 6.20
N TRP A 3 21.53 12.36 5.32
CA TRP A 3 20.16 11.81 5.32
C TRP A 3 19.87 11.04 4.03
N SER A 4 20.82 10.25 3.53
CA SER A 4 20.62 9.61 2.22
C SER A 4 21.27 8.23 2.09
N GLU A 5 22.47 8.01 2.62
CA GLU A 5 23.18 6.76 2.36
C GLU A 5 22.73 5.63 3.31
N ASP A 6 22.56 5.92 4.60
CA ASP A 6 22.09 4.94 5.61
C ASP A 6 20.64 4.52 5.35
N ASP A 7 19.76 5.46 5.02
CA ASP A 7 18.35 5.17 4.72
C ASP A 7 18.21 4.32 3.46
N THR A 8 19.01 4.60 2.42
CA THR A 8 19.01 3.78 1.19
C THR A 8 19.48 2.36 1.46
N ALA A 9 20.55 2.18 2.24
CA ALA A 9 21.05 0.85 2.59
C ALA A 9 20.03 0.05 3.43
N LEU A 10 19.36 0.72 4.37
CA LEU A 10 18.29 0.12 5.18
C LEU A 10 17.08 -0.27 4.32
N ILE A 11 16.63 0.63 3.44
CA ILE A 11 15.52 0.36 2.50
C ILE A 11 15.87 -0.82 1.60
N ASN A 12 17.07 -0.84 1.02
CA ASN A 12 17.52 -1.94 0.17
C ASN A 12 17.59 -3.27 0.90
N ARG A 13 18.06 -3.27 2.16
CA ARG A 13 18.08 -4.48 2.99
C ARG A 13 16.66 -4.97 3.31
N ALA A 14 15.75 -4.06 3.66
CA ALA A 14 14.35 -4.41 3.93
C ALA A 14 13.66 -4.93 2.66
N ALA A 15 13.87 -4.28 1.52
CA ALA A 15 13.36 -4.73 0.23
C ALA A 15 13.91 -6.11 -0.15
N ALA A 16 15.21 -6.34 0.03
CA ALA A 16 15.84 -7.63 -0.22
C ALA A 16 15.28 -8.74 0.70
N TYR A 17 14.91 -8.40 1.94
CA TYR A 17 14.26 -9.35 2.85
C TYR A 17 12.86 -9.75 2.37
N LEU A 18 12.06 -8.80 1.88
CA LEU A 18 10.72 -9.07 1.36
C LEU A 18 10.73 -9.72 -0.05
N ASN A 19 11.81 -9.53 -0.80
CA ASN A 19 11.93 -10.03 -2.16
C ASN A 19 11.82 -11.57 -2.22
N GLY A 20 10.97 -12.06 -3.12
CA GLY A 20 10.70 -13.49 -3.28
C GLY A 20 9.66 -14.06 -2.31
N GLN A 21 9.16 -13.28 -1.36
CA GLN A 21 8.02 -13.67 -0.52
C GLN A 21 6.70 -13.31 -1.22
N ARG A 22 5.68 -14.16 -1.05
CA ARG A 22 4.34 -13.89 -1.56
C ARG A 22 3.54 -13.12 -0.52
N LEU A 23 2.94 -12.00 -0.92
CA LEU A 23 1.97 -11.28 -0.11
C LEU A 23 0.73 -12.18 0.11
N ASP A 24 0.41 -12.50 1.37
CA ASP A 24 -0.67 -13.42 1.73
C ASP A 24 -1.92 -12.70 2.25
N ALA A 25 -1.74 -11.54 2.89
CA ALA A 25 -2.81 -10.77 3.48
C ALA A 25 -2.46 -9.28 3.56
N ILE A 26 -3.51 -8.47 3.40
CA ILE A 26 -3.50 -7.03 3.62
C ILE A 26 -4.60 -6.74 4.63
N ALA A 27 -4.29 -5.98 5.67
CA ALA A 27 -5.26 -5.50 6.63
C ALA A 27 -5.14 -3.97 6.73
N VAL A 28 -6.20 -3.27 6.34
CA VAL A 28 -6.30 -1.81 6.50
C VAL A 28 -7.18 -1.54 7.70
N ASN A 29 -6.68 -0.78 8.67
CA ASN A 29 -7.48 -0.33 9.79
C ASN A 29 -8.33 0.88 9.37
N PRO A 30 -9.67 0.78 9.33
CA PRO A 30 -10.52 1.87 8.86
C PRO A 30 -10.52 3.09 9.79
N SER A 31 -10.08 2.95 11.06
CA SER A 31 -10.08 4.08 11.99
C SER A 31 -8.90 5.05 11.79
N ASP A 32 -7.78 4.56 11.26
CA ASP A 32 -6.52 5.33 11.17
C ASP A 32 -5.75 5.12 9.86
N GLY A 33 -6.26 4.32 8.92
CA GLY A 33 -5.63 4.03 7.64
C GLY A 33 -4.35 3.23 7.70
N ARG A 34 -3.93 2.78 8.90
CA ARG A 34 -2.74 1.95 9.04
C ARG A 34 -2.96 0.66 8.28
N THR A 35 -2.01 0.34 7.40
CA THR A 35 -2.08 -0.88 6.60
C THR A 35 -0.97 -1.83 6.99
N HIS A 36 -1.32 -3.08 7.25
CA HIS A 36 -0.39 -4.18 7.50
C HIS A 36 -0.38 -5.12 6.30
N PHE A 37 0.80 -5.33 5.73
CA PHE A 37 1.08 -6.30 4.69
C PHE A 37 1.82 -7.48 5.30
N ARG A 38 1.30 -8.69 5.12
CA ARG A 38 1.93 -9.93 5.60
C ARG A 38 2.37 -10.78 4.41
N PHE A 39 3.54 -11.40 4.58
CA PHE A 39 4.16 -12.24 3.58
C PHE A 39 4.36 -13.64 4.13
N ASP A 40 4.27 -14.63 3.23
CA ASP A 40 4.25 -16.06 3.57
C ASP A 40 5.52 -16.60 4.25
N LEU A 41 6.67 -15.93 4.09
CA LEU A 41 7.93 -16.30 4.75
C LEU A 41 8.26 -15.40 5.97
N GLY A 42 7.24 -14.74 6.54
CA GLY A 42 7.37 -13.97 7.78
C GLY A 42 7.79 -12.52 7.58
N GLY A 43 7.87 -12.05 6.33
CA GLY A 43 7.98 -10.64 6.00
C GLY A 43 6.74 -9.85 6.44
N ALA A 44 6.96 -8.62 6.86
CA ALA A 44 5.88 -7.68 7.14
C ALA A 44 6.29 -6.26 6.71
N LEU A 45 5.31 -5.52 6.20
CA LEU A 45 5.42 -4.08 5.95
C LEU A 45 4.22 -3.40 6.61
N GLU A 46 4.46 -2.25 7.22
CA GLU A 46 3.42 -1.42 7.81
C GLU A 46 3.52 -0.02 7.20
N THR A 47 2.37 0.55 6.82
CA THR A 47 2.28 1.91 6.30
C THR A 47 1.27 2.72 7.10
N TRP A 48 1.46 4.04 7.06
CA TRP A 48 0.53 5.03 7.58
C TRP A 48 0.10 5.92 6.44
N PRO A 49 -1.15 6.41 6.44
CA PRO A 49 -1.56 7.42 5.50
C PRO A 49 -0.73 8.69 5.72
N TYR A 50 -0.32 9.30 4.61
CA TYR A 50 0.29 10.60 4.56
C TYR A 50 -0.75 11.63 4.14
N GLY A 51 -0.91 12.68 4.95
CA GLY A 51 -1.93 13.71 4.72
C GLY A 51 -3.35 13.24 5.03
N ASP A 52 -4.33 14.06 4.66
CA ASP A 52 -5.76 13.85 4.89
C ASP A 52 -6.62 14.06 3.63
N ASP A 53 -6.00 14.17 2.44
CA ASP A 53 -6.72 14.33 1.18
C ASP A 53 -7.39 13.01 0.77
N ALA A 54 -8.72 13.00 0.77
CA ALA A 54 -9.55 11.88 0.37
C ALA A 54 -9.39 11.47 -1.11
N ASN A 55 -8.73 12.28 -1.94
CA ASN A 55 -8.47 11.96 -3.34
C ASN A 55 -7.05 11.43 -3.57
N GLU A 56 -6.17 11.51 -2.57
CA GLU A 56 -4.78 11.10 -2.70
C GLU A 56 -4.65 9.59 -2.47
N GLU A 57 -4.27 8.87 -3.54
CA GLU A 57 -3.86 7.46 -3.45
C GLU A 57 -2.60 7.34 -2.59
N GLN A 58 -2.64 6.47 -1.58
CA GLN A 58 -1.51 6.21 -0.69
C GLN A 58 -0.66 5.04 -1.19
N TRP A 59 -1.33 4.00 -1.68
CA TRP A 59 -0.66 2.84 -2.25
C TRP A 59 -1.63 2.06 -3.14
N SER A 60 -1.04 1.24 -4.00
CA SER A 60 -1.77 0.33 -4.88
C SER A 60 -1.05 -1.01 -5.03
N ILE A 61 -1.83 -2.07 -5.22
CA ILE A 61 -1.35 -3.42 -5.52
C ILE A 61 -1.96 -3.88 -6.82
N SER A 62 -1.10 -4.19 -7.79
CA SER A 62 -1.50 -4.64 -9.11
C SER A 62 -1.35 -6.15 -9.25
N THR A 63 -2.38 -6.76 -9.81
CA THR A 63 -2.36 -8.11 -10.40
C THR A 63 -2.31 -7.99 -11.93
N HIS A 64 -2.34 -9.10 -12.65
CA HIS A 64 -2.33 -9.08 -14.11
C HIS A 64 -3.55 -8.36 -14.74
N GLY A 65 -4.69 -8.29 -14.05
CA GLY A 65 -5.94 -7.74 -14.63
C GLY A 65 -6.61 -6.63 -13.82
N ALA A 66 -6.18 -6.43 -12.58
CA ALA A 66 -6.81 -5.48 -11.68
C ALA A 66 -5.78 -4.87 -10.74
N VAL A 67 -6.09 -3.67 -10.28
CA VAL A 67 -5.34 -2.95 -9.25
C VAL A 67 -6.29 -2.58 -8.12
N PHE A 68 -5.83 -2.85 -6.91
CA PHE A 68 -6.47 -2.46 -5.66
C PHE A 68 -5.75 -1.25 -5.11
N ARG A 69 -6.47 -0.17 -4.84
CA ARG A 69 -5.93 1.12 -4.41
C ARG A 69 -6.54 1.50 -3.07
N VAL A 70 -5.80 2.22 -2.24
CA VAL A 70 -6.32 2.81 -0.99
C VAL A 70 -5.87 4.26 -0.86
N ASN A 71 -6.77 5.13 -0.40
CA ASN A 71 -6.52 6.56 -0.19
C ASN A 71 -6.19 6.91 1.27
N ALA A 72 -5.94 8.20 1.55
CA ALA A 72 -5.61 8.70 2.88
C ALA A 72 -6.72 8.51 3.92
N THR A 73 -7.97 8.30 3.49
CA THR A 73 -9.15 8.18 4.35
C THR A 73 -9.64 6.74 4.51
N SER A 74 -8.79 5.75 4.23
CA SER A 74 -9.12 4.31 4.34
C SER A 74 -10.31 3.90 3.47
N HIS A 75 -10.46 4.54 2.31
CA HIS A 75 -11.36 4.08 1.26
C HIS A 75 -10.54 3.41 0.16
N TYR A 76 -11.19 2.55 -0.62
CA TYR A 76 -10.54 1.73 -1.63
C TYR A 76 -11.22 1.82 -2.99
N GLU A 77 -10.47 1.44 -4.02
CA GLU A 77 -10.99 1.19 -5.35
C GLU A 77 -10.40 -0.12 -5.90
N ILE A 78 -11.19 -0.87 -6.67
CA ILE A 78 -10.68 -1.94 -7.53
C ILE A 78 -11.01 -1.57 -8.97
N GLY A 79 -9.99 -1.47 -9.82
CA GLY A 79 -10.15 -1.15 -11.23
C GLY A 79 -9.16 -1.89 -12.13
N PRO A 80 -9.26 -1.76 -13.46
CA PRO A 80 -8.23 -2.22 -14.39
C PRO A 80 -6.90 -1.49 -14.18
N VAL A 81 -5.77 -2.18 -14.45
CA VAL A 81 -4.40 -1.63 -14.23
C VAL A 81 -4.17 -0.32 -14.98
N ASP A 82 -4.65 -0.21 -16.21
CA ASP A 82 -4.43 0.98 -17.07
C ASP A 82 -5.61 1.97 -17.06
N ALA A 83 -6.62 1.73 -16.23
CA ALA A 83 -7.76 2.62 -16.13
C ALA A 83 -7.49 3.75 -15.13
N PRO A 84 -7.99 4.98 -15.42
CA PRO A 84 -8.07 6.01 -14.40
C PRO A 84 -8.98 5.57 -13.25
N LEU A 85 -8.92 6.29 -12.13
CA LEU A 85 -9.88 6.11 -11.03
C LEU A 85 -11.31 6.13 -11.58
N SER A 86 -12.12 5.22 -11.07
CA SER A 86 -13.51 5.04 -11.47
C SER A 86 -14.32 6.31 -11.18
N ALA A 87 -15.35 6.54 -11.99
CA ALA A 87 -16.29 7.65 -11.75
C ALA A 87 -17.11 7.43 -10.45
N ASP A 88 -17.26 6.18 -10.02
CA ASP A 88 -17.90 5.79 -8.76
C ASP A 88 -17.04 6.15 -7.54
N GLY A 89 -15.74 6.40 -7.76
CA GLY A 89 -14.82 6.90 -6.76
C GLY A 89 -14.44 5.86 -5.69
N TRP A 90 -14.01 6.37 -4.54
CA TRP A 90 -13.51 5.58 -3.43
C TRP A 90 -14.65 4.98 -2.59
N LEU A 91 -14.61 3.66 -2.36
CA LEU A 91 -15.57 2.90 -1.54
C LEU A 91 -15.06 2.74 -0.09
N PRO A 92 -15.92 2.78 0.93
CA PRO A 92 -15.49 2.62 2.32
C PRO A 92 -15.03 1.18 2.61
N LEU A 93 -13.94 1.03 3.37
CA LEU A 93 -13.59 -0.23 4.04
C LEU A 93 -14.58 -0.48 5.18
N VAL A 94 -15.23 -1.66 5.19
CA VAL A 94 -16.21 -2.08 6.21
C VAL A 94 -15.56 -2.71 7.44
#